data_AF-A0A0F3GWE7-F1
#
_entry.id   AF-A0A0F3GWE7-F1
#
_cell.length_a   1.000
_cell.length_b   1.000
_cell.length_c   1.000
_cell.angle_alpha   90.00
_cell.angle_beta   90.00
_cell.angle_gamma   90.00
#
_symmetry.space_group_name_H-M   'P 1'
#
loop_
_entity.id
_entity.type
_entity.pdbx_description
1 polymer ?
#
loop_
_entity_poly.entity_id
_entity_poly.type
_entity_poly.pdbx_seq_one_letter_code
_entity_poly.pdbx_strand_id
1 'polypeptide(L)'
;MFTLFYVLIGCVGVTFDDIERLYLTGALGTGINHDAAITIGLIPDFPKDRVKAITNSSVLGAEALLLNRTLLQDIATITGLITYKEMNEDGEFMREFLSARFIPHTDPDRLKVHR
;
A
#
# COMPACT_ATOMS: atom_id res chain seq x y z
N MET A 1 0.28 3.40 8.31
CA MET A 1 0.25 2.90 6.91
C MET A 1 0.99 1.58 6.80
N PHE A 2 2.27 1.53 7.22
CA PHE A 2 3.04 0.29 7.38
C PHE A 2 2.23 -0.90 7.93
N THR A 3 1.62 -0.78 9.11
CA THR A 3 0.88 -1.87 9.77
C THR A 3 -0.19 -2.50 8.89
N LEU A 4 -1.02 -1.67 8.25
CA LEU A 4 -2.10 -2.17 7.39
C LEU A 4 -1.51 -2.96 6.22
N PHE A 5 -0.45 -2.43 5.61
CA PHE A 5 0.21 -3.09 4.49
C PHE A 5 0.83 -4.42 4.92
N TYR A 6 1.62 -4.42 5.99
CA TYR A 6 2.29 -5.59 6.56
C TYR A 6 1.31 -6.72 6.89
N VAL A 7 0.22 -6.41 7.61
CA VAL A 7 -0.77 -7.42 8.00
C VAL A 7 -1.58 -7.91 6.81
N LEU A 8 -1.96 -7.02 5.89
CA LEU A 8 -2.70 -7.41 4.69
C LEU A 8 -1.95 -8.42 3.83
N ILE A 9 -0.66 -8.19 3.58
CA ILE A 9 0.16 -9.10 2.78
C ILE A 9 0.42 -10.42 3.52
N GLY A 10 0.63 -10.36 4.83
CA GLY A 10 0.78 -11.54 5.68
C GLY A 10 -0.46 -12.43 5.65
N CYS A 11 -1.67 -11.85 5.60
CA CYS A 11 -2.93 -12.60 5.49
C CYS A 11 -3.04 -13.44 4.23
N VAL A 12 -2.32 -13.09 3.16
CA VAL A 12 -2.31 -13.84 1.89
C VAL A 12 -1.01 -14.59 1.67
N GLY A 13 -0.17 -14.70 2.71
CA GLY A 13 1.07 -15.49 2.69
C GLY A 13 2.20 -14.88 1.85
N VAL A 14 2.18 -13.56 1.62
CA VAL A 14 3.24 -12.87 0.88
C VAL A 14 3.99 -11.89 1.77
N THR A 15 5.25 -11.66 1.43
CA THR A 15 6.18 -10.74 2.08
C THR A 15 6.40 -9.50 1.23
N PHE A 16 7.12 -8.50 1.74
CA PHE A 16 7.45 -7.33 0.93
C PHE A 16 8.37 -7.67 -0.26
N ASP A 17 9.18 -8.72 -0.14
CA ASP A 17 10.13 -9.14 -1.17
C ASP A 17 9.40 -9.67 -2.42
N ASP A 18 8.22 -10.25 -2.22
CA ASP A 18 7.35 -10.78 -3.28
C ASP A 18 6.68 -9.67 -4.11
N ILE A 19 6.76 -8.41 -3.67
CA ILE A 19 6.10 -7.28 -4.32
C ILE A 19 7.00 -6.69 -5.40
N GLU A 20 6.61 -6.93 -6.66
CA GLU A 20 7.33 -6.43 -7.85
C GLU A 20 7.17 -4.92 -8.03
N ARG A 21 5.96 -4.38 -7.83
CA ARG A 21 5.64 -2.96 -8.02
C ARG A 21 4.71 -2.44 -6.94
N LEU A 22 5.04 -1.26 -6.40
CA LEU A 22 4.23 -0.51 -5.46
C LEU A 22 3.70 0.76 -6.13
N TYR A 23 2.38 0.87 -6.28
CA TYR A 23 1.75 2.09 -6.79
C TYR A 23 1.24 2.94 -5.64
N LEU A 24 1.77 4.16 -5.51
CA LEU A 24 1.34 5.12 -4.48
C LEU A 24 0.51 6.21 -5.14
N THR A 25 -0.69 6.47 -4.63
CA THR A 25 -1.67 7.41 -5.20
C THR A 25 -2.14 8.42 -4.16
N GLY A 26 -2.77 9.50 -4.61
CA GLY A 26 -3.28 10.57 -3.74
C GLY A 26 -2.16 11.39 -3.10
N ALA A 27 -2.42 11.91 -1.89
CA ALA A 27 -1.45 12.78 -1.20
C ALA A 27 -0.09 12.10 -0.96
N LEU A 28 -0.08 10.77 -0.82
CA LEU A 28 1.14 9.97 -0.68
C LEU A 28 1.93 9.89 -1.99
N GLY A 29 1.26 9.81 -3.14
CA GLY A 29 1.91 9.68 -4.44
C GLY A 29 2.55 10.97 -4.93
N THR A 30 1.93 12.13 -4.70
CA THR A 30 2.41 13.41 -5.27
C THR A 30 3.03 14.36 -4.26
N GLY A 31 2.85 14.13 -2.96
CA GLY A 31 3.20 15.09 -1.92
C GLY A 31 4.27 14.62 -0.94
N ILE A 32 4.69 13.36 -0.99
CA ILE A 32 5.57 12.79 0.04
C ILE A 32 6.98 12.53 -0.49
N ASN A 33 7.97 12.96 0.29
CA ASN A 33 9.36 12.58 0.07
C ASN A 33 9.55 11.11 0.46
N HIS A 34 9.89 10.27 -0.53
CA HIS A 34 10.07 8.81 -0.36
C HIS A 34 11.07 8.46 0.74
N ASP A 35 12.24 9.10 0.72
CA ASP A 35 13.32 8.83 1.67
C ASP A 35 12.90 9.24 3.10
N ALA A 36 12.17 10.34 3.25
CA ALA A 36 11.61 10.76 4.53
C ALA A 36 10.52 9.79 5.03
N ALA A 37 9.67 9.27 4.12
CA ALA A 37 8.63 8.30 4.46
C ALA A 37 9.21 6.98 4.97
N ILE A 38 10.29 6.49 4.35
CA ILE A 38 11.04 5.32 4.84
C ILE A 38 11.67 5.65 6.20
N THR A 39 12.31 6.82 6.32
CA THR A 39 13.02 7.23 7.54
C THR A 39 12.11 7.25 8.77
N ILE A 40 10.84 7.66 8.62
CA ILE A 40 9.89 7.69 9.73
C ILE A 40 9.12 6.36 9.93
N GLY A 41 9.38 5.35 9.10
CA GLY A 41 8.66 4.07 9.14
C GLY A 41 7.23 4.10 8.57
N LEU A 42 6.92 5.08 7.73
CA LEU A 42 5.60 5.19 7.10
C LEU A 42 5.40 4.08 6.05
N ILE A 43 6.44 3.79 5.27
CA ILE A 43 6.51 2.73 4.26
C ILE A 43 7.73 1.84 4.46
N PRO A 44 7.68 0.58 3.99
CA PRO A 44 8.87 -0.25 3.85
C PRO A 44 9.88 0.37 2.86
N ASP A 45 11.14 -0.02 2.99
CA ASP A 45 12.29 0.44 2.19
C ASP A 45 12.30 -0.21 0.80
N PHE A 46 11.28 0.10 0.00
CA PHE A 46 11.20 -0.37 -1.38
C PHE A 46 12.21 0.37 -2.28
N PRO A 47 12.90 -0.37 -3.19
CA PRO A 47 13.71 0.23 -4.24
C PRO A 47 12.92 1.25 -5.07
N LYS A 48 13.53 2.40 -5.37
CA LYS A 48 12.86 3.52 -6.06
C LYS A 48 12.28 3.13 -7.43
N ASP A 49 12.88 2.17 -8.12
CA ASP A 49 12.43 1.63 -9.41
C ASP A 49 11.19 0.74 -9.31
N ARG A 50 10.91 0.17 -8.13
CA ARG A 50 9.66 -0.58 -7.86
C ARG A 50 8.51 0.34 -7.45
N VAL A 51 8.79 1.58 -7.04
CA VAL A 51 7.77 2.51 -6.54
C VAL A 51 7.33 3.47 -7.65
N LYS A 52 6.05 3.41 -8.01
CA LYS A 52 5.44 4.34 -8.96
C LYS A 52 4.45 5.26 -8.25
N ALA A 53 4.82 6.52 -8.14
CA ALA A 53 3.91 7.59 -7.79
C ALA A 53 2.91 7.85 -8.91
N ILE A 54 1.62 7.77 -8.57
CA ILE A 54 0.49 8.18 -9.39
C ILE A 54 -0.15 9.38 -8.68
N THR A 55 -0.74 10.29 -9.44
CA THR A 55 -1.54 11.38 -8.89
C THR A 55 -2.86 10.85 -8.32
N ASN A 56 -3.92 11.64 -8.27
CA ASN A 56 -5.21 11.16 -7.79
C ASN A 56 -5.81 10.11 -8.76
N SER A 57 -5.53 8.83 -8.51
CA SER A 57 -6.02 7.72 -9.34
C SER A 57 -7.55 7.61 -9.37
N SER A 58 -8.24 8.13 -8.36
CA SER A 58 -9.71 8.19 -8.35
C SER A 58 -10.22 9.12 -9.46
N VAL A 59 -9.64 10.32 -9.58
CA VAL A 59 -9.99 11.27 -10.64
C VAL A 59 -9.58 10.74 -12.01
N LEU A 60 -8.38 10.18 -12.15
CA LEU A 60 -7.91 9.60 -13.41
C LEU A 60 -8.82 8.44 -13.87
N GLY A 61 -9.26 7.59 -12.94
CA GLY A 61 -10.20 6.50 -13.23
C GLY A 61 -11.58 7.01 -13.65
N ALA A 62 -12.09 8.05 -12.98
CA ALA A 62 -13.36 8.68 -13.33
C ALA A 62 -13.32 9.34 -14.72
N GLU A 63 -12.22 10.04 -15.04
CA GLU A 63 -11.99 10.62 -16.36
C GLU A 63 -11.91 9.55 -17.45
N ALA A 64 -11.15 8.46 -17.21
CA ALA A 64 -11.05 7.35 -18.14
C ALA A 64 -12.42 6.72 -18.42
N LEU A 65 -13.24 6.52 -17.39
CA LEU A 65 -14.60 6.00 -17.53
C LEU A 65 -15.53 6.97 -18.28
N LEU A 66 -15.41 8.27 -18.02
CA LEU A 66 -16.20 9.30 -18.71
C LEU A 66 -15.93 9.30 -20.22
N LEU A 67 -14.67 9.08 -20.60
CA LEU A 67 -14.24 9.02 -22.00
C LEU A 67 -14.46 7.65 -22.65
N ASN A 68 -14.59 6.58 -21.85
CA ASN A 68 -14.80 5.23 -22.35
C ASN A 68 -15.75 4.40 -21.48
N ARG A 69 -17.00 4.27 -21.95
CA ARG A 69 -18.05 3.49 -21.29
C ARG A 69 -17.78 1.99 -21.25
N THR A 70 -16.95 1.43 -22.14
CA THR A 70 -16.68 -0.02 -22.16
C THR A 70 -15.98 -0.48 -20.88
N LEU A 71 -15.28 0.43 -20.20
CA LEU A 71 -14.61 0.17 -18.92
C LEU A 71 -15.58 -0.22 -17.79
N LEU A 72 -16.89 -0.03 -17.93
CA LEU A 72 -17.88 -0.53 -16.95
C LEU A 72 -17.80 -2.04 -16.75
N GLN A 73 -17.47 -2.80 -17.80
CA GLN A 73 -17.31 -4.26 -17.70
C GLN A 73 -16.06 -4.64 -16.91
N ASP A 74 -14.96 -3.91 -17.14
CA ASP A 74 -13.72 -4.10 -16.40
C ASP A 74 -13.90 -3.73 -14.93
N ILE A 75 -14.59 -2.61 -14.64
CA ILE A 75 -14.90 -2.19 -13.27
C ILE A 75 -15.72 -3.27 -12.55
N ALA A 76 -16.77 -3.80 -13.18
CA ALA A 76 -17.58 -4.87 -12.59
C ALA A 76 -16.76 -6.14 -12.32
N THR A 77 -15.83 -6.48 -13.22
CA THR A 77 -14.92 -7.62 -13.03
C THR A 77 -13.97 -7.37 -11.86
N ILE A 78 -13.30 -6.22 -11.84
CA ILE A 78 -12.33 -5.85 -10.80
C ILE A 78 -13.01 -5.81 -9.43
N THR A 79 -14.16 -5.15 -9.31
CA THR A 79 -14.88 -5.07 -8.02
C THR A 79 -15.35 -6.43 -7.53
N GLY A 80 -15.69 -7.35 -8.44
CA GLY A 80 -16.02 -8.74 -8.10
C GLY A 80 -14.83 -9.56 -7.58
N LEU A 81 -13.59 -9.14 -7.86
CA LEU A 81 -12.37 -9.81 -7.39
C LEU A 81 -11.88 -9.28 -6.03
N ILE A 82 -12.36 -8.11 -5.59
CA ILE A 82 -11.90 -7.49 -4.34
C ILE A 82 -12.53 -8.20 -3.14
N THR A 83 -11.67 -8.76 -2.28
CA THR A 83 -12.08 -9.28 -0.97
C THR A 83 -11.69 -8.29 0.12
N TYR A 84 -12.66 -7.80 0.88
CA TYR A 84 -12.41 -6.91 2.02
C TYR A 84 -11.93 -7.70 3.24
N LYS A 85 -10.84 -7.25 3.84
CA LYS A 85 -10.32 -7.75 5.12
C LYS A 85 -10.61 -6.71 6.20
N GLU A 86 -11.44 -7.08 7.16
CA GLU A 86 -11.71 -6.26 8.35
C GLU A 86 -10.46 -6.24 9.25
N MET A 87 -10.04 -5.03 9.66
CA MET A 87 -8.80 -4.81 10.41
C MET A 87 -9.05 -4.28 11.82
N ASN A 88 -10.23 -3.72 12.11
CA ASN A 88 -10.51 -3.09 13.42
C ASN A 88 -10.53 -4.10 14.58
N GLU A 89 -10.86 -5.35 14.29
CA GLU A 89 -10.91 -6.45 15.27
C GLU A 89 -9.74 -7.43 15.12
N ASP A 90 -8.80 -7.14 14.21
CA ASP A 90 -7.67 -8.01 13.95
C ASP A 90 -6.59 -7.84 15.04
N GLY A 91 -6.39 -8.89 15.84
CA GLY A 91 -5.44 -8.89 16.94
C GLY A 91 -3.98 -8.73 16.50
N GLU A 92 -3.64 -9.20 15.30
CA GLU A 92 -2.31 -9.02 14.72
C GLU A 92 -2.12 -7.57 14.27
N PHE A 93 -3.11 -6.98 13.61
CA PHE A 93 -3.10 -5.55 13.31
C PHE A 93 -2.89 -4.70 14.55
N MET A 94 -3.61 -4.96 15.65
CA MET A 94 -3.45 -4.18 16.89
C MET A 94 -2.05 -4.31 17.50
N ARG A 95 -1.47 -5.52 17.48
CA ARG A 95 -0.10 -5.77 17.97
C ARG A 95 0.96 -5.06 17.11
N GLU A 96 0.86 -5.19 15.80
CA GLU A 96 1.80 -4.57 14.87
C GLU A 96 1.62 -3.05 14.85
N PHE A 97 0.41 -2.53 15.07
CA PHE A 97 0.14 -1.10 15.17
C PHE A 97 0.87 -0.49 16.37
N LEU A 98 0.80 -1.14 17.54
CA LEU A 98 1.53 -0.69 18.73
C LEU A 98 3.05 -0.65 18.51
N SER A 99 3.59 -1.65 17.81
CA SER A 99 5.02 -1.74 17.47
C SER A 99 5.44 -0.64 16.49
N ALA A 100 4.56 -0.26 15.56
CA ALA A 100 4.78 0.78 14.57
C ALA A 100 4.57 2.22 15.09
N ARG A 101 4.32 2.42 16.38
CA ARG A 101 4.22 3.77 16.99
C ARG A 101 5.56 4.42 17.27
N PHE A 102 6.66 3.69 17.12
CA PHE A 102 8.02 4.17 17.31
C PHE A 102 8.65 4.51 15.97
N ILE A 103 9.61 5.44 15.95
CA ILE A 103 10.30 5.83 14.72
C ILE A 103 11.65 5.08 14.63
N PRO A 104 11.93 4.35 13.52
CA PRO A 104 10.99 4.01 12.45
C PRO A 104 10.05 2.85 12.82
N HIS A 105 10.43 2.01 13.78
CA HIS A 105 9.66 0.89 14.32
C HIS A 105 10.34 0.39 15.61
N THR A 106 9.68 -0.38 16.47
CA THR A 106 10.36 -1.08 17.60
C THR A 106 11.35 -2.14 17.11
N ASP A 107 11.12 -2.66 15.92
CA ASP A 107 11.94 -3.64 15.20
C ASP A 107 12.13 -3.12 13.75
N PRO A 108 13.20 -2.34 13.48
CA PRO A 108 13.43 -1.72 12.18
C PRO A 108 13.64 -2.71 11.03
N ASP A 109 14.02 -3.96 11.32
CA ASP A 109 14.27 -4.95 10.27
C ASP A 109 12.98 -5.33 9.53
N ARG A 110 11.81 -5.14 10.15
CA ARG A 110 10.49 -5.37 9.53
C ARG A 110 10.15 -4.44 8.38
N LEU A 111 10.84 -3.30 8.28
CA LEU A 111 10.66 -2.34 7.19
C LEU A 111 11.53 -2.66 5.98
N LYS A 112 12.46 -3.62 6.09
CA LYS A 112 13.39 -3.93 5.01
C LYS A 112 12.70 -4.74 3.91
N VAL A 113 13.06 -4.41 2.68
CA VAL A 113 12.74 -5.20 1.49
C VAL A 113 14.07 -5.70 0.94
N HIS A 114 14.27 -7.01 0.97
CA HIS A 114 15.47 -7.66 0.46
C HIS A 114 15.44 -7.64 -1.08
N ARG A 115 16.64 -7.48 -1.66
CA ARG A 115 16.82 -7.36 -3.11
C ARG A 115 16.84 -8.69 -3.81
#